data_AF-A0A0A3X677-F1
#
_entry.id   AF-A0A0A3X677-F1
#
_cell.length_a   1.000
_cell.length_b   1.000
_cell.length_c   1.000
_cell.angle_alpha   90.00
_cell.angle_beta   90.00
_cell.angle_gamma   90.00
#
_symmetry.space_group_name_H-M   'P 1'
#
loop_
_entity.id
_entity.type
_entity.pdbx_description
1 polymer ?
#
loop_
_entity_poly.entity_id
_entity_poly.type
_entity_poly.pdbx_seq_one_letter_code
_entity_poly.pdbx_strand_id
1 'polypeptide(L)'
;MENKKWQVRIRKSLTNEQAIEAFGEELAKLGTASQIRTITNSEEVELIELIQKIQGVAPDWEVISVILVDTDNSEQLGEDFDWDEVA
;
A
#
# COMPACT_ATOMS: atom_id res chain seq x y z
N MET A 1 -18.82 15.17 4.46
CA MET A 1 -17.47 14.64 4.74
C MET A 1 -17.02 14.02 3.44
N GLU A 2 -15.85 14.37 2.93
CA GLU A 2 -15.33 13.70 1.74
C GLU A 2 -14.93 12.27 2.10
N ASN A 3 -15.29 11.34 1.22
CA ASN A 3 -14.92 9.94 1.38
C ASN A 3 -13.40 9.81 1.21
N LYS A 4 -12.69 9.70 2.33
CA LYS A 4 -11.24 9.48 2.30
C LYS A 4 -10.92 8.16 1.63
N LYS A 5 -10.12 8.23 0.57
CA LYS A 5 -9.61 7.06 -0.13
C LYS A 5 -8.20 6.79 0.35
N TRP A 6 -7.98 5.59 0.86
CA TRP A 6 -6.71 5.09 1.36
C TRP A 6 -6.17 4.02 0.44
N GLN A 7 -4.86 4.06 0.21
CA GLN A 7 -4.11 2.96 -0.37
C GLN A 7 -3.10 2.44 0.65
N VAL A 8 -3.26 1.19 1.06
CA VAL A 8 -2.39 0.51 2.02
C VAL A 8 -1.61 -0.57 1.30
N ARG A 9 -0.27 -0.59 1.47
CA ARG A 9 0.57 -1.68 1.00
C ARG A 9 0.97 -2.55 2.18
N ILE A 10 0.78 -3.85 2.01
CA ILE A 10 1.17 -4.88 2.98
C ILE A 10 2.20 -5.82 2.40
N ARG A 11 3.07 -6.33 3.26
CA ARG A 11 4.18 -7.22 2.91
C ARG A 11 4.15 -8.48 3.77
N LYS A 12 4.44 -9.62 3.14
CA LYS A 12 4.77 -10.87 3.85
C LYS A 12 6.03 -11.49 3.25
N SER A 13 6.94 -11.93 4.10
CA SER A 13 8.10 -12.73 3.68
C SER A 13 7.63 -14.10 3.20
N LEU A 14 8.20 -14.55 2.08
CA LEU A 14 7.92 -15.87 1.52
C LEU A 14 8.85 -16.91 2.13
N THR A 15 8.40 -18.16 2.19
CA THR A 15 9.31 -19.29 2.48
C THR A 15 10.24 -19.53 1.30
N ASN A 16 11.32 -20.28 1.52
CA ASN A 16 12.25 -20.63 0.44
C ASN A 16 11.56 -21.41 -0.68
N GLU A 17 10.62 -22.30 -0.37
CA GLU A 17 9.88 -23.07 -1.37
C GLU A 17 9.01 -22.14 -2.24
N GLN A 18 8.29 -21.21 -1.61
CA GLN A 18 7.48 -20.20 -2.30
C GLN A 18 8.35 -19.26 -3.15
N ALA A 19 9.55 -18.93 -2.66
CA ALA A 19 10.52 -18.14 -3.39
C ALA A 19 11.03 -18.87 -4.65
N ILE A 20 11.40 -20.14 -4.51
CA ILE A 20 11.86 -20.99 -5.62
C ILE A 20 10.75 -21.13 -6.67
N GLU A 21 9.50 -21.34 -6.25
CA GLU A 21 8.36 -21.44 -7.16
C GLU A 21 8.14 -20.15 -7.97
N ALA A 22 8.28 -18.99 -7.35
CA ALA A 22 7.94 -17.71 -7.97
C ALA A 22 9.04 -17.14 -8.89
N PHE A 23 10.33 -17.36 -8.61
CA PHE A 23 11.42 -16.74 -9.38
C PHE A 23 12.60 -17.69 -9.67
N GLY A 24 12.50 -18.98 -9.31
CA GLY A 24 13.50 -19.99 -9.58
C GLY A 24 14.59 -20.08 -8.51
N GLU A 25 15.30 -21.21 -8.53
CA GLU A 25 16.27 -21.59 -7.48
C GLU A 25 17.47 -20.64 -7.39
N GLU A 26 17.98 -20.16 -8.53
CA GLU A 26 19.13 -19.27 -8.59
C GLU A 26 18.85 -17.92 -7.92
N LEU A 27 17.67 -17.31 -8.17
CA LEU A 27 17.30 -16.05 -7.53
C LEU A 27 16.96 -16.24 -6.04
N ALA A 28 16.31 -17.35 -5.69
CA ALA A 28 15.95 -17.65 -4.30
C ALA A 28 17.19 -17.84 -3.40
N LYS A 29 18.32 -18.32 -3.94
CA LYS A 29 19.59 -18.47 -3.19
C LYS A 29 20.29 -17.14 -2.88
N LEU A 30 19.98 -16.07 -3.60
CA LEU A 30 20.65 -14.78 -3.46
C LEU A 30 20.06 -13.89 -2.36
N GLY A 31 18.88 -14.23 -1.82
CA GLY A 31 18.27 -13.42 -0.78
C GLY A 31 16.90 -13.90 -0.34
N THR A 32 16.22 -13.05 0.42
CA THR A 32 14.85 -13.29 0.88
C THR A 32 13.85 -12.66 -0.08
N ALA A 33 12.75 -13.36 -0.33
CA ALA A 33 11.68 -12.83 -1.15
C ALA A 33 10.48 -12.42 -0.30
N SER A 34 9.73 -11.44 -0.81
CA SER A 34 8.53 -10.93 -0.16
C SER A 34 7.42 -10.76 -1.18
N GLN A 35 6.20 -11.10 -0.77
CA GLN A 35 5.00 -10.73 -1.49
C GLN A 35 4.50 -9.38 -0.98
N ILE A 36 4.24 -8.45 -1.90
CA ILE A 36 3.61 -7.16 -1.59
C ILE A 36 2.22 -7.16 -2.22
N ARG A 37 1.22 -6.71 -1.44
CA ARG A 37 -0.14 -6.47 -1.93
C ARG A 37 -0.55 -5.05 -1.64
N THR A 38 -1.36 -4.49 -2.54
CA THR A 38 -1.94 -3.16 -2.39
C THR A 38 -3.44 -3.32 -2.16
N ILE A 39 -3.96 -2.63 -1.14
CA ILE A 39 -5.37 -2.58 -0.79
C ILE A 39 -5.81 -1.13 -0.93
N THR A 40 -6.83 -0.89 -1.72
CA THR A 40 -7.49 0.42 -1.84
C THR A 40 -8.92 0.26 -1.39
N ASN A 41 -9.38 1.06 -0.41
CA ASN A 41 -10.77 1.00 0.01
C ASN A 41 -11.68 1.54 -1.09
N SER A 42 -12.76 0.82 -1.35
CA SER A 42 -13.88 1.24 -2.19
C SER A 42 -15.02 1.88 -1.40
N GLU A 43 -15.08 1.59 -0.10
CA GLU A 43 -16.09 2.08 0.82
C GLU A 43 -15.48 3.12 1.76
N GLU A 44 -16.32 4.00 2.31
CA GLU A 44 -15.91 4.97 3.32
C GLU A 44 -15.44 4.22 4.58
N VAL A 45 -14.18 4.45 4.98
CA VAL A 45 -13.57 3.80 6.15
C VAL A 45 -12.49 4.69 6.72
N GLU A 46 -12.45 4.79 8.05
CA GLU A 46 -11.36 5.47 8.74
C GLU A 46 -10.07 4.63 8.66
N LEU A 47 -8.92 5.30 8.57
CA LEU A 47 -7.63 4.62 8.40
C LEU A 47 -7.38 3.57 9.49
N ILE A 48 -7.68 3.90 10.75
CA ILE A 48 -7.45 2.99 11.88
C ILE A 48 -8.29 1.72 11.76
N GLU A 49 -9.53 1.84 11.30
CA GLU A 49 -10.43 0.71 11.10
C GLU A 49 -9.95 -0.16 9.92
N LEU A 50 -9.49 0.46 8.84
CA LEU A 50 -8.90 -0.23 7.70
C LEU A 50 -7.66 -1.05 8.12
N ILE A 51 -6.75 -0.45 8.91
CA ILE A 51 -5.56 -1.14 9.41
C ILE A 51 -5.94 -2.31 10.31
N GLN A 52 -6.89 -2.12 11.23
CA GLN A 52 -7.37 -3.19 12.13
C GLN A 52 -8.01 -4.35 11.35
N LYS A 53 -8.82 -4.06 10.33
CA LYS A 53 -9.40 -5.07 9.43
C LYS A 53 -8.32 -5.85 8.69
N ILE A 54 -7.31 -5.17 8.15
CA ILE A 54 -6.16 -5.79 7.48
C ILE A 54 -5.41 -6.71 8.43
N GLN A 55 -5.07 -6.24 9.63
CA GLN A 55 -4.35 -7.04 10.64
C GLN A 55 -5.17 -8.25 11.12
N GLY A 56 -6.49 -8.13 11.20
CA GLY A 56 -7.38 -9.24 11.57
C GLY A 56 -7.47 -10.33 10.49
N VAL A 57 -7.46 -9.96 9.21
CA VAL A 57 -7.55 -10.90 8.08
C VAL A 57 -6.19 -11.48 7.69
N ALA A 58 -5.13 -10.69 7.84
CA ALA A 58 -3.77 -11.01 7.41
C ALA A 58 -2.76 -10.75 8.54
N PRO A 59 -2.82 -11.51 9.65
CA PRO A 59 -2.02 -11.24 10.85
C PRO A 59 -0.51 -11.40 10.63
N ASP A 60 -0.11 -12.28 9.70
CA ASP A 60 1.31 -12.49 9.35
C ASP A 60 1.85 -11.46 8.33
N TRP A 61 1.05 -10.44 7.99
CA TRP A 61 1.42 -9.41 7.03
C TRP A 61 1.70 -8.09 7.75
N GLU A 62 2.75 -7.41 7.31
CA GLU A 62 3.17 -6.12 7.81
C GLU A 62 2.63 -5.00 6.93
N VAL A 63 2.10 -3.94 7.52
CA VAL A 63 1.79 -2.70 6.80
C VAL A 63 3.08 -1.93 6.55
N ILE A 64 3.41 -1.69 5.28
CA ILE A 64 4.66 -1.02 4.88
C ILE A 64 4.46 0.37 4.26
N SER A 65 3.23 0.72 3.88
CA SER A 65 2.91 2.05 3.35
C SER A 65 1.41 2.32 3.45
N VAL A 66 1.07 3.57 3.76
CA VAL A 66 -0.30 4.11 3.75
C VAL A 66 -0.26 5.42 2.98
N ILE A 67 -1.20 5.60 2.05
CA ILE A 67 -1.35 6.82 1.26
C ILE A 67 -2.80 7.27 1.37
N LEU A 68 -3.03 8.53 1.75
CA LEU A 68 -4.30 9.20 1.52
C LEU A 68 -4.32 9.63 0.06
N VAL A 69 -5.21 9.02 -0.72
CA VAL A 69 -5.49 9.38 -2.09
C VAL A 69 -6.55 10.47 -2.04
N ASP A 70 -6.11 11.72 -1.85
CA ASP A 70 -6.97 12.87 -2.03
C ASP A 70 -7.03 13.26 -3.51
N THR A 71 -8.21 13.68 -3.96
CA THR A 71 -8.39 14.27 -5.29
C THR A 71 -7.88 15.70 -5.33
N ASP A 72 -7.81 16.39 -4.19
CA ASP A 72 -7.23 17.71 -4.06
C ASP A 72 -5.90 17.64 -3.29
N ASN A 73 -4.81 17.41 -4.03
CA ASN A 73 -3.45 17.44 -3.46
C ASN A 73 -2.82 18.85 -3.55
N SER A 74 -3.61 19.89 -3.84
CA SER A 74 -3.10 21.26 -3.97
C SER A 74 -2.37 21.73 -2.71
N GLU A 75 -2.84 21.36 -1.52
CA GLU A 75 -2.19 21.67 -0.25
C GLU A 75 -0.85 20.95 -0.03
N GLN A 76 -0.57 19.86 -0.77
CA GLN A 76 0.70 19.11 -0.69
C GLN A 76 1.76 19.63 -1.67
N LEU A 77 1.32 20.34 -2.71
CA LEU A 77 2.20 21.08 -3.60
C LEU A 77 2.41 22.42 -2.90
N GLY A 78 3.55 22.59 -2.20
CA GLY A 78 3.82 23.79 -1.41
C GLY A 78 3.52 25.10 -2.16
N GLU A 79 3.39 26.21 -1.43
CA GLU A 79 2.87 27.52 -1.88
C GLU A 79 3.41 28.08 -3.24
N ASP A 80 4.47 27.49 -3.81
CA ASP A 80 5.06 27.81 -5.11
C ASP A 80 4.41 27.08 -6.31
N PHE A 81 3.42 26.21 -6.11
CA PHE A 81 2.75 25.52 -7.23
C PHE A 81 1.57 26.34 -7.74
N ASP A 82 1.85 27.26 -8.67
CA ASP A 82 0.82 27.95 -9.45
C ASP A 82 0.13 26.92 -10.36
N TRP A 83 -1.10 26.57 -10.03
CA TRP A 83 -1.96 25.83 -10.95
C TRP A 83 -2.28 26.79 -12.08
N ASP A 84 -1.62 26.65 -13.23
CA ASP A 84 -1.98 27.38 -14.45
C ASP A 84 -3.50 27.28 -14.62
N GLU A 85 -4.22 28.38 -14.34
CA GLU A 85 -5.68 28.42 -14.43
C GLU A 85 -6.04 28.02 -15.87
N VAL A 86 -6.77 26.90 -15.96
CA VAL A 86 -7.13 26.25 -17.21
C VAL A 86 -7.78 27.25 -18.16
N ALA A 87 -7.19 27.43 -19.35
CA ALA A 87 -7.73 28.25 -20.44
C ALA A 87 -9.00 27.64 -21.07
#